data_AF-L0RUN3-F1
#
_entry.id   AF-L0RUN3-F1
#
_cell.length_a   1.000
_cell.length_b   1.000
_cell.length_c   1.000
_cell.angle_alpha   90.00
_cell.angle_beta   90.00
_cell.angle_gamma   90.00
#
_symmetry.space_group_name_H-M   'P 1'
#
loop_
_entity.id
_entity.type
_entity.pdbx_description
1 polymer ?
#
loop_
_entity_poly.entity_id
_entity_poly.type
_entity_poly.pdbx_seq_one_letter_code
_entity_poly.pdbx_strand_id
1 'polypeptide(L)' 'MIGGVFTLNEHRGKGYANDCVLSLCLKLLNQNITPVLFFDNPIAGKMYYKIGFKDYSELFVTKIIK' A
#
# COMPACT_ATOMS: atom_id res chain seq x y z
N MET A 1 -9.38 1.16 3.45
CA MET A 1 -7.94 1.07 3.80
C MET A 1 -7.36 -0.19 3.19
N ILE A 2 -6.25 -0.08 2.45
CA ILE A 2 -5.52 -1.21 1.89
C ILE A 2 -4.46 -1.66 2.90
N GLY A 3 -4.37 -2.96 3.13
CA GLY A 3 -3.37 -3.59 3.99
C GLY A 3 -3.03 -4.99 3.45
N GLY A 4 -2.10 -5.69 4.11
CA GLY A 4 -1.74 -7.06 3.74
C GLY A 4 -1.05 -7.19 2.37
N VAL A 5 -0.47 -6.10 1.85
CA VAL A 5 0.29 -6.14 0.60
C VAL A 5 1.56 -6.94 0.81
N PHE A 6 1.65 -8.10 0.16
CA PHE A 6 2.76 -9.02 0.33
C PHE A 6 3.13 -9.70 -1.00
N THR A 7 4.41 -10.05 -1.13
CA THR A 7 4.90 -10.89 -2.23
C THR A 7 5.97 -11.81 -1.66
N LEU A 8 5.85 -13.10 -1.98
CA LEU A 8 6.84 -14.13 -1.64
C LEU A 8 8.23 -13.69 -2.11
N ASN A 9 9.27 -14.01 -1.32
CA ASN A 9 10.63 -13.48 -1.51
C ASN A 9 11.17 -13.78 -2.91
N GLU A 10 11.01 -15.01 -3.37
CA GLU A 10 11.38 -15.55 -4.69
C GLU A 10 10.61 -14.92 -5.87
N HIS A 11 9.56 -14.15 -5.57
CA HIS A 11 8.71 -13.47 -6.54
C HIS A 11 8.80 -11.93 -6.45
N ARG A 12 9.65 -11.37 -5.56
CA ARG A 12 9.87 -9.93 -5.47
C ARG A 12 10.63 -9.39 -6.69
N GLY A 13 10.51 -8.09 -6.93
CA GLY A 13 11.15 -7.40 -8.06
C GLY A 13 10.46 -7.60 -9.42
N LYS A 14 9.37 -8.40 -9.47
CA LYS A 14 8.63 -8.72 -10.70
C LYS A 14 7.40 -7.85 -10.96
N GLY A 15 7.11 -6.87 -10.10
CA GLY A 15 5.96 -5.96 -10.25
C GLY A 15 4.63 -6.43 -9.65
N TYR A 16 4.53 -7.65 -9.12
CA TYR A 16 3.24 -8.21 -8.66
C TYR A 16 2.51 -7.36 -7.61
N ALA A 17 3.21 -6.84 -6.60
CA ALA A 17 2.59 -5.96 -5.61
C ALA A 17 2.04 -4.68 -6.25
N ASN A 18 2.76 -4.11 -7.22
CA ASN A 18 2.33 -2.92 -7.95
C ASN A 18 1.05 -3.19 -8.74
N ASP A 19 1.03 -4.29 -9.50
CA ASP A 19 -0.09 -4.61 -10.38
C ASP A 19 -1.35 -4.95 -9.59
N CYS A 20 -1.22 -5.67 -8.48
CA CYS A 20 -2.31 -5.96 -7.56
C CYS A 20 -2.89 -4.68 -6.94
N VAL A 21 -2.03 -3.82 -6.37
CA VAL A 21 -2.49 -2.59 -5.71
C VAL A 21 -3.09 -1.62 -6.72
N LEU A 22 -2.47 -1.43 -7.89
CA LEU A 22 -2.98 -0.56 -8.94
C LEU A 22 -4.36 -1.01 -9.42
N SER A 23 -4.53 -2.30 -9.68
CA SER A 23 -5.82 -2.86 -10.10
C SER A 23 -6.91 -2.64 -9.04
N LEU A 24 -6.56 -2.83 -7.75
CA LEU A 24 -7.49 -2.56 -6.65
C LEU A 24 -7.84 -1.07 -6.55
N CYS A 25 -6.84 -0.18 -6.67
CA CYS A 25 -7.06 1.26 -6.66
C CYS A 25 -8.00 1.70 -7.78
N LEU A 26 -7.79 1.24 -9.01
CA LEU A 26 -8.66 1.56 -10.15
C LEU A 26 -10.10 1.09 -9.90
N LYS A 27 -10.29 -0.12 -9.35
CA LYS A 27 -11.61 -0.62 -8.98
C LYS A 27 -12.30 0.25 -7.92
N LEU A 28 -11.58 0.64 -6.87
CA LEU A 28 -12.11 1.46 -5.79
C LEU A 28 -12.45 2.89 -6.28
N LEU A 29 -11.60 3.49 -7.11
CA LEU A 29 -11.84 4.81 -7.68
C LEU A 29 -13.07 4.82 -8.60
N ASN A 30 -13.29 3.76 -9.39
CA ASN A 30 -14.52 3.60 -10.18
C ASN A 30 -15.78 3.49 -9.31
N GLN A 31 -15.64 3.15 -8.03
CA GLN A 31 -16.71 3.11 -7.04
C GLN A 31 -16.81 4.41 -6.23
N ASN A 32 -16.08 5.47 -6.60
CA ASN A 32 -15.94 6.71 -5.85
C ASN A 32 -15.40 6.50 -4.42
N ILE A 33 -14.57 5.48 -4.21
CA ILE A 33 -13.90 5.20 -2.93
C ILE A 33 -12.44 5.60 -3.03
N THR A 34 -12.02 6.55 -2.20
CA THR A 34 -10.62 6.98 -2.09
C THR A 34 -9.78 5.93 -1.34
N PRO A 35 -8.79 5.29 -1.97
CA PRO A 35 -7.91 4.33 -1.30
C PRO A 35 -6.97 5.04 -0.32
N VAL A 36 -6.76 4.45 0.84
CA VAL A 36 -5.80 4.90 1.86
C VAL A 36 -5.02 3.69 2.38
N LEU A 37 -3.75 3.88 2.72
CA LEU A 37 -2.90 2.84 3.31
C LEU A 37 -1.87 3.48 4.24
N PHE A 38 -1.27 2.64 5.07
CA PHE A 38 -0.15 2.99 5.93
C PHE A 38 1.03 2.10 5.59
N PHE A 39 2.24 2.64 5.64
CA PHE A 39 3.47 1.88 5.43
C PHE A 39 4.61 2.47 6.24
N ASP A 40 5.52 1.60 6.67
CA ASP A 40 6.79 1.92 7.32
C ASP A 40 7.99 1.53 6.45
N ASN A 41 7.81 0.54 5.56
CA ASN A 41 8.83 0.09 4.62
C ASN A 41 9.04 1.10 3.47
N PRO A 42 10.21 1.76 3.38
CA PRO A 42 10.48 2.77 2.35
C PRO A 42 10.51 2.18 0.93
N ILE A 43 10.81 0.89 0.76
CA ILE A 43 10.77 0.22 -0.54
C ILE A 43 9.32 0.14 -1.03
N ALA A 44 8.39 -0.22 -0.14
CA ALA A 44 6.97 -0.20 -0.46
C ALA A 44 6.48 1.23 -0.72
N GLY A 45 6.96 2.21 0.07
CA GLY A 45 6.70 3.63 -0.14
C GLY A 45 6.97 4.10 -1.57
N LYS A 46 8.16 3.80 -2.11
CA LYS A 46 8.52 4.14 -3.51
C LYS A 46 7.49 3.61 -4.52
N MET A 47 6.98 2.40 -4.31
CA MET A 47 5.95 1.81 -5.16
C MET A 47 4.63 2.59 -5.04
N TYR A 48 4.18 2.87 -3.81
CA TYR A 48 2.94 3.61 -3.57
C TYR A 48 2.98 5.01 -4.18
N TYR A 49 4.08 5.75 -4.03
CA TYR A 49 4.24 7.06 -4.66
C TYR A 49 4.22 6.97 -6.20
N LYS A 50 4.82 5.93 -6.78
CA LYS A 50 4.82 5.73 -8.23
C LYS A 50 3.42 5.54 -8.82
N ILE A 51 2.49 4.95 -8.06
CA ILE A 51 1.10 4.73 -8.49
C ILE A 51 0.13 5.85 -8.05
N GLY A 52 0.66 6.96 -7.52
CA GLY A 52 -0.12 8.18 -7.27
C GLY A 52 -0.56 8.41 -5.83
N PHE A 53 -0.17 7.56 -4.87
CA PHE A 53 -0.34 7.90 -3.45
C PHE A 53 0.52 9.11 -3.08
N LYS A 54 0.08 9.85 -2.07
CA LYS A 54 0.76 11.02 -1.51
C LYS A 54 0.69 10.97 0.00
N ASP A 55 1.65 11.61 0.66
CA ASP A 55 1.64 11.76 2.11
C ASP A 55 0.41 12.57 2.55
N TYR A 56 -0.22 12.12 3.63
CA TYR A 56 -1.43 12.75 4.17
C TYR A 56 -1.33 13.02 5.67
N SER A 57 -0.87 12.03 6.46
CA SER A 57 -0.76 12.14 7.92
C SER A 57 0.25 11.13 8.45
N GLU A 58 0.71 11.35 9.67
CA GLU A 58 1.48 10.39 10.45
C GLU A 58 0.56 9.38 11.15
N LEU A 59 1.04 8.14 11.33
CA LEU A 59 0.39 7.08 12.09
C LEU A 59 1.25 6.72 13.30
N PHE A 60 0.64 6.66 14.48
CA PHE A 60 1.29 6.20 15.70
C PHE A 60 0.75 4.84 16.10
N VAL A 61 1.66 3.87 16.30
CA VAL A 61 1.30 2.52 16.76
C VAL A 61 1.82 2.34 18.18
N THR A 62 0.91 2.02 19.11
CA THR A 62 1.26 1.66 20.49
C THR A 62 1.01 0.18 20.73
N LYS A 63 1.89 -0.47 21.48
CA LYS A 63 1.73 -1.87 21.91
C LYS A 63 1.37 -1.87 23.38
N ILE A 64 0.16 -2.31 23.70
CA ILE A 64 -0.23 -2.56 25.09
C ILE A 64 0.35 -3.91 25.48
N ILE A 65 1.38 -3.89 26.32
CA ILE A 65 1.93 -5.09 26.95
C ILE A 65 1.11 -5.31 28.21
N LYS A 66 0.38 -6.44 28.27
CA LYS A 66 -0.26 -6.91 29.50
C LYS A 66 0.77 -7.61 30.38
#